data_AF-A0A2S8GMA9-F1
#
_entry.id   AF-A0A2S8GMA9-F1
#
_cell.length_a   1.000
_cell.length_b   1.000
_cell.length_c   1.000
_cell.angle_alpha   90.00
_cell.angle_beta   90.00
_cell.angle_gamma   90.00
#
_symmetry.space_group_name_H-M   'P 1'
#
loop_
_entity.id
_entity.type
_entity.pdbx_description
1 polymer ?
#
loop_
_entity_poly.entity_id
_entity_poly.type
_entity_poly.pdbx_seq_one_letter_code
_entity_poly.pdbx_strand_id
1 'polypeptide(L)'
;MRYRGLVLGLIVFGTTSPLLAQQSRFVEKDGIKYEEIVQKVQRPVSETTYQTHTEKFYQERYTTDVEESQRSYYTPVTEYRWEAYTPFSINPFAPPRVAYRWVPRTRWEQRTETVRTPVTRRELVPAERTVSRPVTTLRMVEEERVTRIAIAPPPTQPAASMASRTHIGGVANLQSDPPRTGTTSLAPISNIRR
;
A
#
# COMPACT_ATOMS: atom_id res chain seq x y z
N MET A 1 1.28 -58.70 -15.46
CA MET A 1 2.05 -59.31 -14.36
C MET A 1 3.23 -58.41 -13.97
N ARG A 2 3.31 -57.95 -12.72
CA ARG A 2 4.50 -57.91 -11.85
C ARG A 2 4.25 -56.99 -10.65
N TYR A 3 4.03 -57.60 -9.49
CA TYR A 3 4.01 -56.95 -8.19
C TYR A 3 5.40 -56.38 -7.85
N ARG A 4 5.46 -55.19 -7.23
CA ARG A 4 6.37 -54.89 -6.12
C ARG A 4 5.65 -53.98 -5.12
N GLY A 5 5.55 -54.43 -3.87
CA GLY A 5 4.81 -53.73 -2.82
C GLY A 5 5.57 -52.50 -2.29
N LEU A 6 4.83 -51.51 -1.81
CA LEU A 6 5.36 -50.35 -1.10
C LEU A 6 5.11 -50.55 0.39
N VAL A 7 6.18 -50.52 1.18
CA VAL A 7 6.18 -50.89 2.60
C VAL A 7 5.58 -49.78 3.46
N LEU A 8 4.80 -50.19 4.46
CA LEU A 8 4.19 -49.33 5.48
C LEU A 8 5.28 -48.63 6.32
N GLY A 9 5.32 -47.30 6.30
CA GLY A 9 6.24 -46.49 7.10
C GLY A 9 5.51 -45.57 8.08
N LEU A 10 5.10 -46.11 9.23
CA LEU A 10 4.36 -45.35 10.25
C LEU A 10 5.35 -44.54 11.10
N ILE A 11 5.57 -43.27 10.74
CA ILE A 11 6.43 -42.36 11.48
C ILE A 11 5.69 -41.86 12.73
N VAL A 12 6.07 -42.40 13.89
CA VAL A 12 5.65 -41.88 15.19
C VAL A 12 6.42 -40.59 15.47
N PHE A 13 5.77 -39.44 15.26
CA PHE A 13 6.26 -38.16 15.79
C PHE A 13 6.06 -38.15 17.31
N GLY A 14 7.05 -38.68 18.04
CA GLY A 14 7.15 -38.47 19.48
C GLY A 14 7.42 -37.00 19.78
N THR A 15 6.42 -36.27 20.26
CA THR A 15 6.59 -34.91 20.76
C THR A 15 7.35 -34.96 22.09
N THR A 16 8.68 -34.94 22.03
CA THR A 16 9.52 -34.76 23.21
C THR A 16 9.35 -33.33 23.71
N SER A 17 8.40 -33.12 24.62
CA SER A 17 8.30 -31.90 25.40
C SER A 17 9.64 -31.66 26.11
N PRO A 18 10.29 -30.49 25.94
CA PRO A 18 11.49 -30.19 26.70
C PRO A 18 11.13 -30.13 28.18
N LEU A 19 11.63 -31.10 28.93
CA LEU A 19 11.47 -31.17 30.37
C LEU A 19 12.29 -30.01 30.94
N LEU A 20 11.63 -28.87 31.20
CA LEU A 20 12.26 -27.67 31.75
C LEU A 20 12.98 -28.06 33.04
N ALA A 21 14.31 -28.02 33.01
CA ALA A 21 15.16 -28.40 34.13
C ALA A 21 14.97 -27.38 35.27
N GLN A 22 14.01 -27.67 36.13
CA GLN A 22 13.67 -26.87 37.30
C GLN A 22 14.73 -27.12 38.37
N GLN A 23 15.71 -26.22 38.45
CA GLN A 23 16.78 -26.33 39.44
C GLN A 23 16.31 -25.70 40.75
N SER A 24 16.08 -26.53 41.76
CA SER A 24 15.87 -26.07 43.13
C SER A 24 17.21 -25.87 43.85
N ARG A 25 17.32 -24.76 44.58
CA ARG A 25 18.45 -24.44 45.45
C ARG A 25 17.94 -24.02 46.80
N PHE A 26 18.46 -24.63 47.87
CA PHE A 26 18.17 -24.18 49.22
C PHE A 26 19.06 -22.99 49.56
N VAL A 27 18.44 -21.88 49.97
CA VAL A 27 19.14 -20.66 50.42
C VAL A 27 18.53 -20.23 51.75
N GLU A 28 19.41 -20.05 52.73
CA GLU A 28 19.04 -19.53 54.05
C GLU A 28 19.26 -18.02 54.07
N LYS A 29 18.22 -17.26 54.40
CA LYS A 29 18.27 -15.81 54.53
C LYS A 29 17.40 -15.39 55.71
N ASP A 30 17.93 -14.50 56.55
CA ASP A 30 17.22 -13.93 57.70
C ASP A 30 16.64 -15.00 58.67
N GLY A 31 17.32 -16.15 58.82
CA GLY A 31 16.92 -17.26 59.69
C GLY A 31 15.82 -18.18 59.14
N ILE A 32 15.34 -17.94 57.92
CA ILE A 32 14.32 -18.76 57.25
C ILE A 32 14.96 -19.51 56.08
N LYS A 33 14.64 -20.80 55.97
CA LYS A 33 15.06 -21.63 54.83
C LYS A 33 14.09 -21.44 53.67
N TYR A 34 14.61 -20.98 52.55
CA TYR A 34 13.87 -20.85 51.30
C TYR A 34 14.33 -21.90 50.29
N GLU A 35 13.37 -22.52 49.62
CA GLU A 35 13.59 -23.18 48.34
C GLU A 35 13.50 -22.12 47.24
N GLU A 36 14.63 -21.83 46.61
CA GLU A 36 14.68 -21.06 45.37
C GLU A 36 14.44 -22.02 44.20
N ILE A 37 13.31 -21.84 43.53
CA ILE A 37 12.97 -22.50 42.27
C ILE A 37 13.39 -21.55 41.15
N VAL A 38 14.45 -21.90 40.42
CA VAL A 38 14.85 -21.19 39.21
C VAL A 38 14.18 -21.84 38.01
N GLN A 39 13.24 -21.12 37.38
CA GLN A 39 12.55 -21.57 36.17
C GLN A 39 13.02 -20.74 34.97
N LYS A 40 13.70 -21.38 34.02
CA LYS A 40 13.94 -20.78 32.70
C LYS A 40 12.64 -20.77 31.89
N VAL A 41 12.14 -19.59 31.58
CA VAL A 41 10.93 -19.39 30.77
C VAL A 41 11.34 -18.67 29.48
N GLN A 42 10.93 -19.19 28.33
CA GLN A 42 11.13 -18.46 27.07
C GLN A 42 10.04 -17.40 26.93
N ARG A 43 10.46 -16.13 26.85
CA ARG A 43 9.57 -14.98 26.64
C ARG A 43 9.71 -14.46 25.21
N PRO A 44 8.61 -14.24 24.47
CA PRO A 44 8.67 -13.58 23.18
C PRO A 44 9.00 -12.09 23.37
N VAL A 45 10.03 -11.62 22.67
CA VAL A 45 10.42 -10.21 22.57
C VAL A 45 10.33 -9.79 21.09
N SER A 46 9.66 -8.69 20.81
CA SER A 46 9.58 -8.13 19.46
C SER A 46 10.86 -7.37 19.12
N GLU A 47 11.56 -7.80 18.08
CA GLU A 47 12.76 -7.16 17.56
C GLU A 47 12.47 -6.61 16.15
N THR A 48 12.64 -5.30 15.96
CA THR A 48 12.41 -4.64 14.67
C THR A 48 13.75 -4.44 13.97
N THR A 49 13.96 -5.15 12.85
CA THR A 49 15.16 -5.06 12.03
C THR A 49 14.86 -4.41 10.69
N TYR A 50 15.74 -3.53 10.20
CA TYR A 50 15.62 -2.95 8.88
C TYR A 50 16.15 -3.92 7.82
N GLN A 51 15.29 -4.35 6.90
CA GLN A 51 15.64 -5.25 5.80
C GLN A 51 15.60 -4.49 4.47
N THR A 52 16.63 -4.67 3.65
CA THR A 52 16.71 -4.06 2.32
C THR A 52 15.95 -4.92 1.31
N HIS A 53 14.92 -4.34 0.71
CA HIS A 53 14.15 -4.97 -0.37
C HIS A 53 14.39 -4.22 -1.68
N THR A 54 14.58 -4.96 -2.77
CA THR A 54 14.55 -4.39 -4.13
C THR A 54 13.10 -4.38 -4.61
N GLU A 55 12.56 -3.19 -4.84
CA GLU A 55 11.22 -2.97 -5.38
C GLU A 55 11.30 -2.59 -6.86
N LYS A 56 10.57 -3.33 -7.70
CA LYS A 56 10.27 -2.91 -9.08
C LYS A 56 9.11 -1.92 -9.07
N PHE A 57 9.31 -0.76 -9.65
CA PHE A 57 8.27 0.26 -9.86
C PHE A 57 8.34 0.77 -11.30
N TYR A 58 7.25 1.37 -11.78
CA TYR A 58 7.24 2.03 -13.09
C TYR A 58 7.48 3.52 -12.92
N GLN A 59 8.49 4.03 -13.61
CA GLN A 59 8.79 5.45 -13.68
C GLN A 59 8.17 6.03 -14.96
N GLU A 60 7.47 7.16 -14.84
CA GLU A 60 7.00 7.90 -16.01
C GLU A 60 8.18 8.55 -16.73
N ARG A 61 8.29 8.30 -18.03
CA ARG A 61 9.19 8.98 -18.95
C ARG A 61 8.37 9.70 -20.01
N TYR A 62 8.70 10.96 -20.24
CA TYR A 62 8.06 11.77 -21.27
C TYR A 62 9.04 11.96 -22.43
N THR A 63 8.62 11.58 -23.64
CA THR A 63 9.38 11.73 -24.89
C THR A 63 8.58 12.63 -25.82
N THR A 64 9.25 13.57 -26.49
CA THR A 64 8.61 14.50 -27.44
C THR A 64 9.19 14.24 -28.82
N ASP A 65 8.38 13.64 -29.69
CA ASP A 65 8.75 13.35 -31.07
C ASP A 65 8.09 14.38 -32.00
N VAL A 66 8.71 14.68 -33.15
CA VAL A 66 8.10 15.55 -34.16
C VAL A 66 7.44 14.67 -35.22
N GLU A 67 6.12 14.70 -35.28
CA GLU A 67 5.35 13.99 -36.31
C GLU A 67 5.02 14.95 -37.46
N GLU A 68 5.27 14.51 -38.70
CA GLU A 68 4.88 15.23 -39.91
C GLU A 68 3.48 14.76 -40.35
N SER A 69 2.54 15.71 -40.43
CA SER A 69 1.17 15.47 -40.88
C SER A 69 0.84 16.36 -42.07
N GLN A 70 0.25 15.79 -43.12
CA GLN A 70 -0.18 16.55 -44.29
C GLN A 70 -1.60 17.06 -44.09
N ARG A 71 -1.78 18.38 -44.18
CA ARG A 71 -3.11 19.02 -44.20
C ARG A 71 -3.42 19.59 -45.58
N SER A 72 -4.66 19.43 -46.03
CA SER A 72 -5.20 20.18 -47.17
C SER A 72 -5.96 21.39 -46.66
N TYR A 73 -5.74 22.55 -47.27
CA TYR A 73 -6.52 23.76 -47.02
C TYR A 73 -6.82 24.50 -48.34
N TYR A 74 -7.91 25.26 -48.36
CA TYR A 74 -8.28 26.07 -49.52
C TYR A 74 -7.72 27.48 -49.38
N THR A 75 -7.02 27.95 -50.42
CA THR A 75 -6.50 29.31 -50.52
C THR A 75 -7.29 30.07 -51.61
N PRO A 76 -7.75 31.31 -51.36
CA PRO A 76 -8.33 32.12 -52.41
C PRO A 76 -7.22 32.65 -53.32
N VAL A 77 -7.25 32.27 -54.60
CA VAL A 77 -6.34 32.77 -55.63
C VAL A 77 -7.12 33.75 -56.51
N THR A 78 -6.70 35.01 -56.51
CA THR A 78 -7.28 36.07 -57.34
C THR A 78 -6.43 36.26 -58.59
N GLU A 79 -6.98 35.89 -59.74
CA GLU A 79 -6.36 36.12 -61.05
C GLU A 79 -7.11 37.24 -61.77
N TYR A 80 -6.39 38.22 -62.30
CA TYR A 80 -7.00 39.21 -63.19
C TYR A 80 -7.03 38.71 -64.63
N ARG A 81 -8.15 38.93 -65.31
CA ARG A 81 -8.33 38.59 -66.72
C ARG A 81 -9.02 39.74 -67.46
N TRP A 82 -8.72 39.90 -68.75
CA TRP A 82 -9.49 40.77 -69.63
C TRP A 82 -10.85 40.13 -69.91
N GLU A 83 -11.92 40.83 -69.56
CA GLU A 83 -13.29 40.44 -69.90
C GLU A 83 -13.89 41.41 -70.89
N ALA A 84 -14.50 40.87 -71.94
CA ALA A 84 -15.34 41.62 -72.86
C ALA A 84 -16.66 42.00 -72.16
N TYR A 85 -17.08 43.26 -72.31
CA TYR A 85 -18.39 43.74 -71.89
C TYR A 85 -18.91 44.77 -72.88
N THR A 86 -20.24 44.91 -72.95
CA THR A 86 -20.89 45.98 -73.71
C THR A 86 -21.22 47.11 -72.72
N PRO A 87 -20.59 48.30 -72.81
CA PRO A 87 -20.95 49.42 -71.96
C PRO A 87 -22.34 49.92 -72.33
N PHE A 88 -23.15 50.25 -71.33
CA PHE A 88 -24.45 50.87 -71.54
C PHE A 88 -24.29 52.26 -72.20
N SER A 89 -25.17 52.56 -73.16
CA SER A 89 -25.28 53.86 -73.84
C SER A 89 -26.65 54.45 -73.58
N ILE A 90 -26.71 55.71 -73.17
CA ILE A 90 -27.97 56.46 -73.02
C ILE A 90 -28.57 56.79 -74.40
N ASN A 91 -27.75 56.87 -75.46
CA ASN A 91 -28.24 57.02 -76.83
C ASN A 91 -28.71 55.64 -77.35
N PRO A 92 -30.02 55.45 -77.64
CA PRO A 92 -30.58 54.18 -78.10
C PRO A 92 -30.30 53.89 -79.59
N PHE A 93 -29.84 54.89 -80.36
CA PHE A 93 -29.46 54.75 -81.76
C PHE A 93 -27.96 54.51 -81.97
N ALA A 94 -27.16 54.52 -80.89
CA ALA A 94 -25.74 54.18 -80.98
C ALA A 94 -25.57 52.65 -81.13
N PRO A 95 -24.72 52.17 -82.06
CA PRO A 95 -24.47 50.74 -82.19
C PRO A 95 -23.77 50.18 -80.93
N PRO A 96 -24.07 48.93 -80.53
CA PRO A 96 -23.38 48.29 -79.42
C PRO A 96 -21.89 48.12 -79.76
N ARG A 97 -21.01 48.48 -78.82
CA ARG A 97 -19.56 48.29 -78.95
C ARG A 97 -19.05 47.31 -77.91
N VAL A 98 -18.09 46.47 -78.26
CA VAL A 98 -17.37 45.63 -77.30
C VAL A 98 -16.23 46.45 -76.71
N ALA A 99 -16.13 46.48 -75.39
CA ALA A 99 -14.99 47.01 -74.66
C ALA A 99 -14.40 45.91 -73.77
N TYR A 100 -13.13 46.06 -73.39
CA TYR A 100 -12.47 45.17 -72.46
C TYR A 100 -12.23 45.86 -71.12
N ARG A 101 -12.38 45.14 -70.02
CA ARG A 101 -12.04 45.61 -68.67
C ARG A 101 -11.25 44.53 -67.92
N TRP A 102 -10.40 44.98 -67.01
CA TRP A 102 -9.60 44.12 -66.14
C TRP A 102 -10.45 43.69 -64.95
N VAL A 103 -10.76 42.40 -64.84
CA VAL A 103 -11.67 41.86 -63.80
C VAL A 103 -10.92 40.87 -62.92
N PRO A 104 -10.94 41.03 -61.58
CA PRO A 104 -10.44 40.02 -60.66
C PRO A 104 -11.41 38.83 -60.60
N ARG A 105 -10.93 37.63 -60.90
CA ARG A 105 -11.62 36.37 -60.62
C ARG A 105 -10.95 35.66 -59.47
N THR A 106 -11.67 35.54 -58.36
CA THR A 106 -11.25 34.74 -57.21
C THR A 106 -11.74 33.31 -57.36
N ARG A 107 -10.82 32.35 -57.30
CA ARG A 107 -11.14 30.91 -57.22
C ARG A 107 -10.48 30.30 -55.99
N TRP A 108 -11.12 29.30 -55.40
CA TRP A 108 -10.51 28.54 -54.31
C TRP A 108 -9.61 27.44 -54.90
N GLU A 109 -8.37 27.39 -54.44
CA GLU A 109 -7.37 26.39 -54.83
C GLU A 109 -7.02 25.54 -53.61
N GLN A 110 -7.17 24.23 -53.71
CA GLN A 110 -6.72 23.31 -52.65
C GLN A 110 -5.19 23.23 -52.69
N ARG A 111 -4.56 23.47 -51.55
CA ARG A 111 -3.11 23.32 -51.34
C ARG A 111 -2.85 22.35 -50.20
N THR A 112 -1.77 21.60 -50.33
CA THR A 112 -1.26 20.71 -49.29
C THR A 112 -0.06 21.35 -48.59
N GLU A 113 0.02 21.15 -47.29
CA GLU A 113 1.14 21.59 -46.46
C GLU A 113 1.51 20.48 -45.48
N THR A 114 2.80 20.21 -45.34
CA THR A 114 3.35 19.32 -44.31
C THR A 114 3.57 20.12 -43.03
N VAL A 115 2.79 19.83 -42.00
CA VAL A 115 2.90 20.46 -40.67
C VAL A 115 3.68 19.54 -39.74
N ARG A 116 4.72 20.08 -39.10
CA ARG A 116 5.46 19.43 -38.02
C ARG A 116 4.77 19.70 -36.69
N THR A 117 4.20 18.65 -36.10
CA THR A 117 3.50 18.73 -34.81
C THR A 117 4.32 18.00 -33.74
N PRO A 118 4.68 18.64 -32.62
CA PRO A 118 5.32 17.94 -31.51
C PRO A 118 4.27 17.07 -30.80
N VAL A 119 4.55 15.77 -30.71
CA VAL A 119 3.69 14.79 -30.03
C VAL A 119 4.43 14.28 -28.80
N THR A 120 3.92 14.67 -27.63
CA THR A 120 4.41 14.21 -26.33
C THR A 120 3.79 12.86 -25.97
N ARG A 121 4.62 11.83 -25.80
CA ARG A 121 4.19 10.47 -25.41
C ARG A 121 4.68 10.18 -24.00
N ARG A 122 3.82 9.53 -23.19
CA ARG A 122 4.16 9.03 -21.85
C ARG A 122 4.43 7.54 -21.91
N GLU A 123 5.63 7.15 -21.51
CA GLU A 123 6.09 5.76 -21.39
C GLU A 123 6.23 5.40 -19.90
N LEU A 124 5.94 4.15 -19.54
CA LEU A 124 6.18 3.60 -18.19
C LEU A 124 7.38 2.68 -18.24
N VAL A 125 8.54 3.18 -17.81
CA VAL A 125 9.80 2.43 -17.83
C VAL A 125 9.96 1.68 -16.50
N PRO A 126 10.25 0.37 -16.50
CA PRO A 126 10.51 -0.36 -15.27
C PRO A 126 11.84 0.11 -14.66
N ALA A 127 11.80 0.49 -13.39
CA ALA A 127 12.93 0.90 -12.58
C ALA A 127 12.98 0.08 -11.29
N GLU A 128 14.18 -0.10 -10.75
CA GLU A 128 14.40 -0.77 -9.46
C GLU A 128 14.87 0.25 -8.43
N ARG A 129 14.32 0.18 -7.21
CA ARG A 129 14.79 0.94 -6.06
C ARG A 129 15.01 0.02 -4.87
N THR A 130 16.08 0.25 -4.13
CA THR A 130 16.30 -0.39 -2.83
C THR A 130 15.58 0.40 -1.75
N VAL A 131 14.67 -0.24 -1.03
CA VAL A 131 13.92 0.35 0.08
C VAL A 131 14.23 -0.43 1.35
N SER A 132 14.62 0.28 2.40
CA SER A 132 14.77 -0.30 3.73
C SER A 132 13.41 -0.32 4.41
N ARG A 133 12.88 -1.52 4.70
CA ARG A 133 11.60 -1.71 5.39
C ARG A 133 11.85 -2.27 6.79
N PRO A 134 11.19 -1.75 7.84
CA PRO A 134 11.25 -2.35 9.16
C PRO A 134 10.43 -3.65 9.18
N VAL A 135 11.08 -4.76 9.50
CA VAL A 135 10.46 -6.08 9.71
C VAL A 135 10.57 -6.43 11.20
N THR A 136 9.43 -6.54 11.87
CA THR A 136 9.36 -6.94 13.27
C THR A 136 9.17 -8.45 13.37
N THR A 137 10.13 -9.13 14.02
CA THR A 137 10.08 -10.56 14.30
C THR A 137 9.96 -10.80 15.80
N LEU A 138 9.41 -11.95 16.18
CA LEU A 138 9.39 -12.39 17.58
C LEU A 138 10.61 -13.27 17.83
N ARG A 139 11.51 -12.81 18.69
CA ARG A 139 12.64 -13.60 19.19
C ARG A 139 12.30 -14.14 20.58
N MET A 140 12.40 -15.45 20.77
CA MET A 140 12.30 -16.03 22.12
C MET A 140 13.59 -15.73 22.87
N VAL A 141 13.49 -15.11 24.04
CA VAL A 141 14.61 -14.83 24.94
C VAL A 141 14.41 -15.64 26.22
N GLU A 142 15.46 -16.28 26.73
CA GLU A 142 15.42 -16.95 28.02
C GLU A 142 15.36 -15.92 29.14
N GLU A 143 14.32 -15.99 29.97
CA GLU A 143 14.16 -15.22 31.21
C GLU A 143 14.20 -16.18 32.40
N GLU A 144 15.09 -15.95 33.36
CA GLU A 144 15.17 -16.74 34.58
C GLU A 144 14.20 -16.20 35.64
N ARG A 145 13.09 -16.90 35.84
CA ARG A 145 12.10 -16.58 36.86
C ARG A 145 12.44 -17.33 38.15
N VAL A 146 12.98 -16.60 39.12
CA VAL A 146 13.24 -17.13 40.48
C VAL A 146 11.99 -16.99 41.35
N THR A 147 11.48 -18.10 41.86
CA THR A 147 10.39 -18.14 42.84
C THR A 147 10.94 -18.66 44.17
N ARG A 148 10.63 -17.99 45.29
CA ARG A 148 11.09 -18.41 46.63
C ARG A 148 9.91 -18.94 47.43
N ILE A 149 10.02 -20.18 47.94
CA ILE A 149 9.03 -20.81 48.81
C ILE A 149 9.69 -21.09 50.16
N ALA A 150 9.07 -20.70 51.27
CA ALA A 150 9.62 -20.95 52.60
C ALA A 150 9.33 -22.38 53.07
N ILE A 151 10.34 -23.08 53.58
CA ILE A 151 10.22 -24.43 54.16
C ILE A 151 10.55 -24.32 55.66
N ALA A 152 9.52 -24.30 56.51
CA ALA A 152 9.62 -24.16 57.97
C ALA A 152 9.98 -25.50 58.68
N PRO A 153 10.36 -25.51 59.98
CA PRO A 153 9.40 -25.41 61.11
C PRO A 153 10.00 -24.60 62.30
N PRO A 154 9.45 -24.57 63.53
CA PRO A 154 8.19 -25.10 64.11
C PRO A 154 7.25 -23.91 64.53
N PRO A 155 6.27 -23.97 65.47
CA PRO A 155 5.78 -25.06 66.32
C PRO A 155 4.24 -25.25 66.32
N THR A 156 3.65 -25.46 67.50
CA THR A 156 2.30 -25.96 67.79
C THR A 156 1.31 -24.90 68.30
N GLN A 157 0.12 -24.81 67.70
CA GLN A 157 -1.12 -24.45 68.39
C GLN A 157 -2.28 -25.32 67.85
N PRO A 158 -3.29 -25.67 68.67
CA PRO A 158 -4.23 -26.74 68.35
C PRO A 158 -5.33 -26.30 67.37
N ALA A 159 -5.98 -27.30 66.77
CA ALA A 159 -6.94 -27.13 65.68
C ALA A 159 -8.13 -26.21 66.03
N ALA A 160 -8.31 -25.16 65.22
CA ALA A 160 -9.58 -24.45 65.09
C ALA A 160 -10.35 -25.00 63.87
N SER A 161 -11.61 -25.39 64.12
CA SER A 161 -12.49 -26.15 63.22
C SER A 161 -12.56 -25.64 61.78
N MET A 162 -12.70 -26.59 60.84
CA MET A 162 -13.22 -26.28 59.51
C MET A 162 -14.64 -25.72 59.59
N ALA A 163 -14.92 -24.67 58.82
CA ALA A 163 -16.26 -24.25 58.47
C ALA A 163 -16.29 -23.85 56.99
N SER A 164 -16.70 -24.77 56.12
CA SER A 164 -17.00 -24.43 54.73
C SER A 164 -18.31 -23.63 54.69
N ARG A 165 -18.27 -22.43 54.08
CA ARG A 165 -19.47 -21.77 53.58
C ARG A 165 -19.23 -21.28 52.16
N THR A 166 -19.66 -22.09 51.21
CA THR A 166 -19.88 -21.69 49.82
C THR A 166 -20.94 -20.60 49.79
N HIS A 167 -20.54 -19.33 49.69
CA HIS A 167 -21.48 -18.23 49.47
C HIS A 167 -21.58 -17.90 47.99
N ILE A 168 -22.63 -18.40 47.36
CA ILE A 168 -22.99 -18.06 45.97
C ILE A 168 -23.71 -16.70 46.00
N GLY A 169 -23.16 -15.72 45.27
CA GLY A 169 -23.79 -14.41 45.06
C GLY A 169 -23.24 -13.28 45.95
N GLY A 170 -22.85 -12.17 45.33
CA GLY A 170 -22.40 -10.96 46.03
C GLY A 170 -21.33 -10.16 45.27
N VAL A 171 -21.78 -9.30 44.35
CA VAL A 171 -21.11 -8.12 43.77
C VAL A 171 -19.59 -7.94 44.00
N ALA A 172 -18.80 -8.11 42.93
CA ALA A 172 -17.41 -7.63 42.92
C ALA A 172 -17.38 -6.09 42.85
N ASN A 173 -16.84 -5.45 43.88
CA ASN A 173 -16.54 -4.01 43.88
C ASN A 173 -15.45 -3.69 42.84
N LEU A 174 -15.85 -3.18 41.67
CA LEU A 174 -14.97 -2.66 40.62
C LEU A 174 -14.41 -1.26 40.98
N GLN A 175 -13.83 -1.13 42.18
CA GLN A 175 -13.30 0.14 42.72
C GLN A 175 -11.86 0.45 42.25
N SER A 176 -11.28 -0.38 41.37
CA SER A 176 -9.86 -0.31 41.02
C SER A 176 -9.53 -0.69 39.56
N ASP A 177 -10.46 -0.49 38.62
CA ASP A 177 -10.15 -0.49 37.18
C ASP A 177 -9.80 0.95 36.73
N PRO A 178 -8.57 1.24 36.27
CA PRO A 178 -8.21 2.56 35.77
C PRO A 178 -8.98 2.88 34.47
N PRO A 179 -9.33 4.16 34.23
CA PRO A 179 -10.22 4.52 33.12
C PRO A 179 -9.61 4.18 31.76
N ARG A 180 -10.15 3.15 31.11
CA ARG A 180 -9.89 2.86 29.69
C ARG A 180 -10.52 3.97 28.83
N THR A 181 -9.71 4.93 28.41
CA THR A 181 -10.08 5.93 27.41
C THR A 181 -10.29 5.25 26.05
N GLY A 182 -11.52 4.88 25.74
CA GLY A 182 -11.91 4.40 24.41
C GLY A 182 -11.92 5.55 23.39
N THR A 183 -11.00 5.52 22.42
CA THR A 183 -11.01 6.46 21.29
C THR A 183 -12.10 6.07 20.29
N THR A 184 -13.31 6.59 20.48
CA THR A 184 -14.39 6.50 19.48
C THR A 184 -14.72 7.89 18.94
N SER A 185 -13.76 8.51 18.24
CA SER A 185 -14.07 9.64 17.36
C SER A 185 -14.70 9.12 16.08
N LEU A 186 -16.01 8.83 16.14
CA LEU A 186 -16.85 8.76 14.95
C LEU A 186 -16.91 10.16 14.32
N ALA A 187 -16.04 10.43 13.37
CA ALA A 187 -16.12 11.65 12.57
C ALA A 187 -17.37 11.58 11.68
N PRO A 188 -18.31 12.53 11.77
CA PRO A 188 -19.44 12.57 10.85
C PRO A 188 -18.96 12.96 9.44
N ILE A 189 -19.39 12.20 8.44
CA ILE A 189 -19.12 12.44 7.03
C ILE A 189 -19.81 13.75 6.59
N SER A 190 -19.06 14.83 6.40
CA SER A 190 -19.54 16.05 5.76
C SER A 190 -19.32 15.99 4.24
N ASN A 191 -20.29 15.42 3.53
CA ASN A 191 -20.37 15.58 2.08
C ASN A 191 -20.64 17.07 1.75
N ILE A 192 -19.67 17.77 1.17
CA ILE A 192 -19.89 19.04 0.48
C ILE A 192 -19.32 18.92 -0.93
N ARG A 193 -20.23 18.88 -1.93
CA ARG A 193 -19.90 19.09 -3.34
C ARG A 193 -19.82 20.59 -3.61
N ARG A 194 -18.78 21.04 -4.30
CA ARG A 194 -18.90 21.83 -5.54
C ARG A 194 -17.63 21.69 -6.37
#